data_AF-A0A956DKL9-F1
#
_entry.id   AF-A0A956DKL9-F1
#
_cell.length_a   1.000
_cell.length_b   1.000
_cell.length_c   1.000
_cell.angle_alpha   90.00
_cell.angle_beta   90.00
_cell.angle_gamma   90.00
#
_symmetry.space_group_name_H-M   'P 1'
#
loop_
_entity.id
_entity.type
_entity.pdbx_description
1 polymer ?
#
loop_
_entity_poly.entity_id
_entity_poly.type
_entity_poly.pdbx_seq_one_letter_code
_entity_poly.pdbx_strand_id
1 'polypeptide(L)'
;MSSELEALTLLLGDDELARALHDAPGGWRDLSAAEITFVIDARGQRQRLFALQRLAQPHRTLNPQQVTTPAMVAEIYADRLGDLMTERMVAIALDGRRHVLAEVEVARGGRHGMVLTAADVLRPMIRAGAAAFILAHNHPSGSPEPSPDDIQMTTVLEAAADIVGVPLLDHVVV
;
A
#
# COMPACT_ATOMS: atom_id res chain seq x y z
N MET A 1 -5.20 -26.30 -10.86
CA MET A 1 -5.84 -25.06 -10.38
C MET A 1 -4.75 -24.24 -9.69
N SER A 2 -4.88 -22.91 -9.64
CA SER A 2 -3.92 -22.10 -8.85
C SER A 2 -4.03 -22.50 -7.37
N SER A 3 -2.91 -22.57 -6.64
CA SER A 3 -2.89 -22.91 -5.20
C SER A 3 -3.79 -21.98 -4.38
N GLU A 4 -3.98 -20.77 -4.87
CA GLU A 4 -4.85 -19.75 -4.28
C GLU A 4 -6.34 -20.06 -4.45
N LEU A 5 -6.74 -20.57 -5.62
CA LEU A 5 -8.13 -20.93 -5.88
C LEU A 5 -8.55 -22.13 -5.02
N GLU A 6 -7.65 -23.11 -4.85
CA GLU A 6 -7.89 -24.26 -3.97
C GLU A 6 -8.07 -23.83 -2.51
N ALA A 7 -7.27 -22.86 -2.03
CA ALA A 7 -7.41 -22.32 -0.69
C ALA A 7 -8.74 -21.58 -0.49
N LEU A 8 -9.18 -20.78 -1.47
CA LEU A 8 -10.47 -20.09 -1.43
C LEU A 8 -11.63 -21.08 -1.41
N THR A 9 -11.59 -22.10 -2.27
CA THR A 9 -12.58 -23.17 -2.31
C THR A 9 -12.71 -23.87 -0.95
N LEU A 10 -11.58 -24.26 -0.34
CA LEU A 10 -11.58 -24.94 0.95
C LEU A 10 -12.17 -24.06 2.07
N LEU A 11 -11.85 -22.77 2.09
CA LEU A 11 -12.29 -21.85 3.13
C LEU A 11 -13.77 -21.46 2.99
N LEU A 12 -14.21 -21.19 1.76
CA LEU A 12 -15.57 -20.72 1.50
C LEU A 12 -16.56 -21.89 1.41
N GLY A 13 -16.07 -23.09 1.10
CA GLY A 13 -16.90 -24.28 0.86
C GLY A 13 -17.79 -24.12 -0.37
N ASP A 14 -17.37 -23.29 -1.32
CA ASP A 14 -18.16 -22.87 -2.49
C ASP A 14 -17.22 -22.57 -3.66
N ASP A 15 -17.18 -23.50 -4.62
CA ASP A 15 -16.29 -23.45 -5.78
C ASP A 15 -16.64 -22.33 -6.77
N GLU A 16 -17.92 -22.00 -6.89
CA GLU A 16 -18.38 -20.97 -7.81
C GLU A 16 -18.04 -19.60 -7.26
N LEU A 17 -18.30 -19.38 -5.97
CA LEU A 17 -17.90 -18.17 -5.28
C LEU A 17 -16.38 -18.01 -5.25
N ALA A 18 -15.62 -19.07 -4.96
CA ALA A 18 -14.17 -19.03 -4.96
C ALA A 18 -13.59 -18.60 -6.33
N ARG A 19 -14.15 -19.11 -7.44
CA ARG A 19 -13.78 -18.68 -8.79
C ARG A 19 -14.15 -17.23 -9.05
N ALA A 20 -15.38 -16.82 -8.72
CA ALA A 20 -15.83 -15.45 -8.90
C ALA A 20 -14.94 -14.43 -8.17
N LEU A 21 -14.52 -14.75 -6.94
CA LEU A 21 -13.62 -13.90 -6.15
C LEU A 21 -12.18 -13.93 -6.68
N HIS A 22 -11.70 -15.08 -7.16
CA HIS A 22 -10.37 -15.18 -7.78
C HIS A 22 -10.26 -14.36 -9.06
N ASP A 23 -11.30 -14.39 -9.89
CA ASP A 23 -11.35 -13.74 -11.19
C ASP A 23 -11.84 -12.27 -11.13
N ALA A 24 -12.24 -11.79 -9.95
CA ALA A 24 -12.65 -10.40 -9.75
C ALA A 24 -11.53 -9.42 -10.12
N PRO A 25 -11.84 -8.22 -10.66
CA PRO A 25 -10.82 -7.19 -10.88
C PRO A 25 -10.05 -6.86 -9.60
N GLY A 26 -8.73 -7.06 -9.59
CA GLY A 26 -7.88 -6.95 -8.40
C GLY A 26 -7.84 -8.18 -7.48
N GLY A 27 -8.67 -9.19 -7.78
CA GLY A 27 -8.80 -10.43 -7.03
C GLY A 27 -9.45 -10.25 -5.67
N TRP A 28 -9.69 -11.38 -4.99
CA TRP A 28 -10.33 -11.43 -3.67
C TRP A 28 -9.60 -10.63 -2.57
N ARG A 29 -8.31 -10.36 -2.75
CA ARG A 29 -7.51 -9.54 -1.81
C ARG A 29 -7.90 -8.06 -1.84
N ASP A 30 -8.38 -7.58 -2.98
CA ASP A 30 -8.66 -6.17 -3.22
C ASP A 30 -10.14 -5.78 -3.02
N LEU A 31 -11.01 -6.76 -2.77
CA LEU A 31 -12.43 -6.51 -2.56
C LEU A 31 -12.67 -5.75 -1.24
N SER A 32 -13.39 -4.64 -1.33
CA SER A 32 -13.86 -3.88 -0.18
C SER A 32 -14.91 -4.63 0.63
N ALA A 33 -15.13 -4.23 1.88
CA ALA A 33 -16.17 -4.81 2.71
C ALA A 33 -17.58 -4.65 2.11
N ALA A 34 -17.83 -3.57 1.35
CA ALA A 34 -19.09 -3.35 0.65
C ALA A 34 -19.26 -4.33 -0.50
N GLU A 35 -18.23 -4.54 -1.33
CA GLU A 35 -18.25 -5.50 -2.44
C GLU A 35 -18.39 -6.93 -1.92
N ILE A 36 -17.69 -7.29 -0.84
CA ILE A 36 -17.82 -8.60 -0.19
C ILE A 36 -19.25 -8.81 0.32
N THR A 37 -19.85 -7.78 0.91
CA THR A 37 -21.23 -7.87 1.42
C THR A 37 -22.24 -7.99 0.29
N PHE A 38 -21.96 -7.40 -0.87
CA PHE A 38 -22.81 -7.49 -2.05
C PHE A 38 -22.71 -8.86 -2.76
N VAL A 39 -21.53 -9.46 -2.78
CA VAL A 39 -21.25 -10.72 -3.50
C VAL A 39 -21.50 -11.96 -2.64
N ILE A 40 -21.37 -11.86 -1.31
CA ILE A 40 -21.45 -13.00 -0.39
C ILE A 40 -22.57 -12.81 0.62
N ASP A 41 -23.68 -13.52 0.41
CA ASP A 41 -24.84 -13.48 1.30
C ASP A 41 -24.63 -14.20 2.64
N ALA A 42 -23.84 -15.27 2.64
CA ALA A 42 -23.61 -16.05 3.86
C ALA A 42 -22.62 -15.34 4.79
N ARG A 43 -23.09 -14.97 5.98
CA ARG A 43 -22.28 -14.31 7.03
C ARG A 43 -21.00 -15.09 7.35
N GLY A 44 -21.06 -16.42 7.39
CA GLY A 44 -19.91 -17.28 7.67
C GLY A 44 -18.84 -17.18 6.60
N GLN A 45 -19.22 -17.14 5.32
CA GLN A 45 -18.29 -16.98 4.20
C GLN A 45 -17.64 -15.59 4.21
N ARG A 46 -18.42 -14.53 4.48
CA ARG A 46 -17.87 -13.16 4.65
C ARG A 46 -16.80 -13.11 5.73
N GLN A 47 -17.09 -13.69 6.91
CA GLN A 47 -16.13 -13.71 8.02
C GLN A 47 -14.84 -14.44 7.68
N ARG A 48 -14.94 -15.55 6.95
CA ARG A 48 -13.75 -16.30 6.49
C ARG A 48 -12.95 -15.53 5.46
N LEU A 49 -13.60 -14.87 4.50
CA LEU A 49 -12.91 -14.03 3.52
C LEU A 49 -12.23 -12.84 4.20
N PHE A 50 -12.89 -12.16 5.13
CA PHE A 50 -12.27 -11.07 5.91
C PHE A 50 -11.08 -11.55 6.74
N ALA A 51 -11.19 -12.73 7.36
CA ALA A 51 -10.07 -13.32 8.11
C ALA A 51 -8.91 -13.66 7.15
N LEU A 52 -9.21 -14.21 5.99
CA LEU A 52 -8.21 -14.53 4.98
C LEU A 52 -7.54 -13.26 4.43
N GLN A 53 -8.29 -12.20 4.14
CA GLN A 53 -7.74 -10.90 3.74
C GLN A 53 -6.82 -10.34 4.82
N ARG A 54 -7.20 -10.43 6.10
CA ARG A 54 -6.35 -10.03 7.22
C ARG A 54 -5.06 -10.84 7.34
N LEU A 55 -5.13 -12.14 7.12
CA LEU A 55 -3.97 -13.04 7.17
C LEU A 55 -3.06 -12.90 5.94
N ALA A 56 -3.64 -12.57 4.79
CA ALA A 56 -2.92 -12.39 3.52
C ALA A 56 -2.37 -10.98 3.33
N GLN A 57 -2.91 -9.99 4.04
CA GLN A 57 -2.17 -8.76 4.30
C GLN A 57 -0.90 -9.15 5.04
N PRO A 58 0.29 -8.73 4.60
CA PRO A 58 1.51 -9.00 5.34
C PRO A 58 1.32 -8.45 6.76
N HIS A 59 1.17 -9.37 7.73
CA HIS A 59 1.24 -9.04 9.15
C HIS A 59 2.68 -8.58 9.44
N ARG A 60 2.97 -7.32 9.14
CA ARG A 60 3.79 -6.56 10.08
C ARG A 60 2.87 -6.29 11.24
N THR A 61 3.15 -6.89 12.39
CA THR A 61 2.75 -6.32 13.67
C THR A 61 3.33 -4.91 13.71
N LEU A 62 2.60 -3.95 13.14
CA LEU A 62 2.86 -2.55 13.37
C LEU A 62 2.47 -2.36 14.83
N ASN A 63 3.46 -2.46 15.71
CA ASN A 63 3.42 -1.66 16.92
C ASN A 63 3.15 -0.25 16.40
N PRO A 64 1.98 0.37 16.66
CA PRO A 64 1.51 1.52 15.90
C PRO A 64 2.54 2.63 16.03
N GLN A 65 3.44 2.69 15.05
CA GLN A 65 4.59 3.55 15.10
C GLN A 65 4.05 4.90 14.70
N GLN A 66 3.98 5.79 15.69
CA GLN A 66 3.59 7.14 15.43
C GLN A 66 4.75 7.84 14.72
N VAL A 67 4.47 8.43 13.56
CA VAL A 67 5.48 9.15 12.77
C VAL A 67 5.09 10.62 12.79
N THR A 68 5.89 11.44 13.48
CA THR A 68 5.52 12.85 13.70
C THR A 68 6.49 13.85 13.10
N THR A 69 7.67 13.40 12.66
CA THR A 69 8.72 14.25 12.09
C THR A 69 9.40 13.57 10.90
N PRO A 70 9.97 14.34 9.94
CA PRO A 70 10.74 13.79 8.84
C PRO A 70 11.96 12.98 9.32
N ALA A 71 12.61 13.41 10.40
CA ALA A 71 13.75 12.70 10.99
C ALA A 71 13.38 11.29 11.46
N MET A 72 12.19 11.11 12.05
CA MET A 72 11.69 9.78 12.41
C MET A 72 11.44 8.92 11.18
N VAL A 73 10.89 9.48 10.10
CA VAL A 73 10.75 8.76 8.83
C VAL A 73 12.13 8.32 8.34
N ALA A 74 13.07 9.25 8.24
CA ALA A 74 14.42 8.95 7.77
C ALA A 74 15.09 7.85 8.61
N GLU A 75 15.01 7.91 9.94
CA GLU A 75 15.56 6.87 10.83
C GLU A 75 14.89 5.50 10.61
N ILE A 76 13.57 5.45 10.54
CA ILE A 76 12.81 4.20 10.34
C ILE A 76 13.11 3.57 8.99
N TYR A 77 13.24 4.40 7.96
CA TYR A 77 13.33 3.95 6.56
C TYR A 77 14.78 3.85 6.06
N ALA A 78 15.76 4.48 6.70
CA ALA A 78 17.18 4.27 6.41
C ALA A 78 17.56 2.79 6.61
N ASP A 79 17.18 2.19 7.74
CA ASP A 79 17.42 0.77 8.01
C ASP A 79 16.72 -0.17 7.01
N ARG A 80 15.64 0.30 6.37
CA ARG A 80 14.79 -0.51 5.48
C ARG A 80 15.13 -0.36 4.01
N LEU A 81 15.59 0.82 3.61
CA LEU A 81 15.78 1.22 2.20
C LEU A 81 17.23 1.64 1.89
N GLY A 82 17.99 2.16 2.86
CA GLY A 82 19.28 2.81 2.62
C GLY A 82 20.34 1.90 1.97
N ASP A 83 20.40 0.63 2.37
CA ASP A 83 21.36 -0.34 1.84
C ASP A 83 20.93 -0.99 0.51
N LEU A 84 19.78 -0.59 -0.06
CA LEU A 84 19.28 -1.19 -1.28
C LEU A 84 20.01 -0.67 -2.52
N MET A 85 20.54 -1.61 -3.31
CA MET A 85 21.27 -1.32 -4.55
C MET A 85 20.39 -0.83 -5.69
N THR A 86 19.07 -0.88 -5.50
CA THR A 86 18.08 -0.30 -6.41
C THR A 86 17.24 0.68 -5.63
N GLU A 87 16.85 1.76 -6.32
CA GLU A 87 15.90 2.72 -5.80
C GLU A 87 14.55 2.04 -5.53
N ARG A 88 13.91 2.39 -4.42
CA ARG A 88 12.61 1.88 -4.00
C ARG A 88 11.80 3.01 -3.45
N MET A 89 10.55 3.12 -3.87
CA MET A 89 9.61 4.07 -3.31
C MET A 89 8.54 3.36 -2.50
N VAL A 90 8.36 3.84 -1.28
CA VAL A 90 7.36 3.33 -0.34
C VAL A 90 6.40 4.47 0.01
N ALA A 91 5.10 4.19 -0.11
CA ALA A 91 4.03 5.03 0.38
C ALA A 91 3.54 4.50 1.74
N ILE A 92 3.38 5.42 2.69
CA ILE A 92 3.15 5.11 4.10
C ILE A 92 1.83 5.74 4.50
N ALA A 93 0.78 4.91 4.62
CA ALA A 93 -0.55 5.34 5.00
C ALA A 93 -0.61 5.66 6.50
N LEU A 94 -1.18 6.81 6.85
CA LEU A 94 -1.31 7.27 8.23
C LEU A 94 -2.77 7.45 8.65
N ASP A 95 -3.07 7.18 9.91
CA ASP A 95 -4.35 7.56 10.53
C ASP A 95 -4.37 9.04 10.94
N GLY A 96 -5.52 9.53 11.43
CA GLY A 96 -5.66 10.92 11.89
C GLY A 96 -4.82 11.30 13.12
N ARG A 97 -4.14 10.33 13.75
CA ARG A 97 -3.19 10.52 14.86
C ARG A 97 -1.74 10.23 14.43
N ARG A 98 -1.49 10.08 13.12
CA ARG A 98 -0.19 9.78 12.50
C ARG A 98 0.41 8.42 12.87
N HIS A 99 -0.42 7.44 13.20
CA HIS A 99 0.04 6.04 13.28
C HIS A 99 0.08 5.44 11.88
N VAL A 100 1.12 4.66 11.61
CA VAL A 100 1.22 3.90 10.36
C VAL A 100 0.12 2.84 10.31
N LEU A 101 -0.72 2.91 9.27
CA LEU A 101 -1.77 1.95 8.94
C LEU A 101 -1.25 0.87 8.00
N ALA A 102 -0.47 1.28 7.00
CA ALA A 102 0.08 0.40 5.98
C ALA A 102 1.34 1.02 5.36
N GLU A 103 2.20 0.15 4.82
CA GLU A 103 3.37 0.51 4.02
C GLU A 103 3.27 -0.24 2.69
N VAL A 104 3.39 0.47 1.57
CA VAL A 104 3.25 -0.12 0.24
C VAL A 104 4.41 0.32 -0.62
N GLU A 105 5.19 -0.63 -1.13
CA GLU A 105 6.16 -0.36 -2.19
C GLU A 105 5.40 -0.04 -3.48
N VAL A 106 5.47 1.22 -3.90
CA VAL A 106 4.73 1.72 -5.07
C VAL A 106 5.60 1.72 -6.32
N ALA A 107 6.92 1.76 -6.17
CA ALA A 107 7.85 1.66 -7.30
C ALA A 107 9.17 1.01 -6.90
N ARG A 108 9.82 0.42 -7.91
CA ARG A 108 11.18 -0.12 -7.84
C ARG A 108 11.95 0.33 -9.09
N GLY A 109 13.14 0.90 -8.86
CA GLY A 109 14.03 1.41 -9.90
C GLY A 109 14.45 0.36 -10.92
N GLY A 110 14.54 0.80 -12.18
CA GLY A 110 15.13 0.10 -13.32
C GLY A 110 16.07 1.02 -14.11
N ARG A 111 16.60 0.57 -15.26
CA ARG A 111 17.60 1.32 -16.06
C ARG A 111 17.13 2.69 -16.60
N HIS A 112 15.84 3.03 -16.49
CA HIS A 112 15.23 4.25 -17.06
C HIS A 112 14.51 5.11 -16.01
N GLY A 113 14.82 4.95 -14.72
CA GLY A 113 14.13 5.64 -13.62
C GLY A 113 12.87 4.91 -13.16
N MET A 114 12.12 5.53 -12.25
CA MET A 114 10.85 5.02 -11.74
C MET A 114 9.67 5.65 -12.49
N VAL A 115 8.90 4.83 -13.20
CA VAL A 115 7.64 5.26 -13.82
C VAL A 115 6.51 5.02 -12.82
N LEU A 116 5.98 6.08 -12.24
CA LEU A 116 4.92 6.03 -11.24
C LEU A 116 3.88 7.10 -11.55
N THR A 117 2.60 6.74 -11.50
CA THR A 117 1.50 7.71 -11.60
C THR A 117 0.90 8.01 -10.24
N ALA A 118 0.22 9.15 -10.11
CA ALA A 118 -0.50 9.47 -8.87
C ALA A 118 -1.52 8.39 -8.49
N ALA A 119 -2.14 7.72 -9.46
CA ALA A 119 -3.10 6.66 -9.20
C ALA A 119 -2.45 5.40 -8.58
N ASP A 120 -1.19 5.11 -8.92
CA ASP A 120 -0.47 3.97 -8.36
C ASP A 120 -0.14 4.18 -6.87
N VAL A 121 0.05 5.44 -6.46
CA VAL A 121 0.24 5.82 -5.05
C VAL A 121 -1.08 5.97 -4.31
N LEU A 122 -2.05 6.68 -4.87
CA LEU A 122 -3.26 7.05 -4.14
C LEU A 122 -4.23 5.88 -3.94
N ARG A 123 -4.32 4.93 -4.89
CA ARG A 123 -5.20 3.75 -4.74
C ARG A 123 -4.94 2.97 -3.45
N PRO A 124 -3.70 2.55 -3.12
CA PRO A 124 -3.44 1.85 -1.87
C PRO A 124 -3.67 2.72 -0.63
N MET A 125 -3.42 4.04 -0.69
CA MET A 125 -3.66 4.94 0.46
C MET A 125 -5.16 5.07 0.77
N ILE A 126 -5.98 5.24 -0.26
CA ILE A 126 -7.45 5.27 -0.15
C ILE A 126 -7.96 3.92 0.40
N ARG A 127 -7.46 2.80 -0.13
CA ARG A 127 -7.83 1.45 0.34
C ARG A 127 -7.45 1.22 1.81
N ALA A 128 -6.32 1.76 2.26
CA ALA A 128 -5.89 1.67 3.65
C ALA A 128 -6.72 2.55 4.60
N GLY A 129 -7.62 3.41 4.08
CA GLY A 129 -8.34 4.38 4.89
C GLY A 129 -7.42 5.46 5.45
N ALA A 130 -6.37 5.82 4.72
CA ALA A 130 -5.41 6.82 5.14
C ALA A 130 -6.09 8.19 5.31
N ALA A 131 -5.82 8.84 6.45
CA ALA A 131 -6.14 10.25 6.65
C ALA A 131 -5.14 11.17 5.95
N ALA A 132 -3.90 10.69 5.78
CA ALA A 132 -2.81 11.32 5.04
C ALA A 132 -1.73 10.26 4.76
N PHE A 133 -0.71 10.59 3.97
CA PHE A 133 0.40 9.67 3.72
C PHE A 133 1.76 10.38 3.60
N ILE A 134 2.82 9.59 3.69
CA ILE A 134 4.21 10.02 3.46
C ILE A 134 4.79 9.17 2.33
N LEU A 135 5.63 9.77 1.50
CA LEU A 135 6.51 9.03 0.60
C LEU A 135 7.93 8.94 1.19
N ALA A 136 8.57 7.79 0.99
CA ALA A 136 9.99 7.64 1.25
C ALA A 136 10.67 6.84 0.13
N HIS A 137 11.86 7.24 -0.27
CA HIS A 137 12.68 6.46 -1.20
C HIS A 137 14.17 6.61 -0.94
N ASN A 138 14.94 5.60 -1.33
CA ASN A 138 16.39 5.64 -1.26
C ASN A 138 17.00 6.03 -2.61
N HIS A 139 18.14 6.71 -2.58
CA HIS A 139 19.03 6.78 -3.74
C HIS A 139 20.19 5.78 -3.56
N PRO A 140 20.46 4.88 -4.52
CA PRO A 140 21.61 3.96 -4.42
C PRO A 140 22.97 4.65 -4.30
N SER A 141 23.05 5.94 -4.63
CA SER A 141 24.24 6.78 -4.42
C SER A 141 24.48 7.16 -2.95
N GLY A 142 23.47 7.01 -2.09
CA GLY A 142 23.47 7.47 -0.70
C GLY A 142 23.25 8.98 -0.54
N SER A 143 22.91 9.70 -1.62
CA SER A 143 22.60 11.12 -1.55
C SER A 143 21.14 11.34 -1.09
N PRO A 144 20.89 12.17 -0.06
CA PRO A 144 19.52 12.55 0.32
C PRO A 144 18.97 13.72 -0.51
N GLU A 145 19.73 14.21 -1.50
CA GLU A 145 19.31 15.34 -2.34
C GLU A 145 18.30 14.88 -3.41
N PRO A 146 17.07 15.42 -3.44
CA PRO A 146 16.06 14.99 -4.41
C PRO A 146 16.45 15.39 -5.83
N SER A 147 16.17 14.50 -6.78
CA SER A 147 16.34 14.80 -8.20
C SER A 147 15.24 15.75 -8.72
N PRO A 148 15.42 16.39 -9.90
CA PRO A 148 14.36 17.16 -10.54
C PRO A 148 13.08 16.34 -10.79
N ASP A 149 13.24 15.05 -11.12
CA ASP A 149 12.12 14.14 -11.36
C ASP A 149 11.36 13.85 -10.06
N ASP A 150 12.07 13.69 -8.94
CA ASP A 150 11.46 13.55 -7.60
C ASP A 150 10.59 14.76 -7.27
N ILE A 151 11.11 15.98 -7.49
CA ILE A 151 10.40 17.23 -7.20
C ILE A 151 9.14 17.35 -8.09
N GLN A 152 9.28 17.05 -9.38
CA GLN A 152 8.15 17.10 -10.31
C GLN A 152 7.06 16.08 -9.93
N MET A 153 7.46 14.84 -9.65
CA MET A 153 6.54 13.79 -9.22
C MET A 153 5.81 14.18 -7.93
N THR A 154 6.55 14.71 -6.94
CA THR A 154 5.99 15.19 -5.66
C THR A 154 4.92 16.23 -5.90
N THR A 155 5.21 17.23 -6.72
CA THR A 155 4.28 18.34 -7.03
C THR A 155 2.98 17.83 -7.66
N VAL A 156 3.08 16.91 -8.63
CA VAL A 156 1.92 16.33 -9.30
C VAL A 156 1.10 15.48 -8.33
N LEU A 157 1.77 14.70 -7.49
CA LEU A 157 1.12 13.81 -6.53
C LEU A 157 0.44 14.60 -5.42
N GLU A 158 1.07 15.64 -4.88
CA GLU A 158 0.51 16.52 -3.85
C GLU A 158 -0.81 17.15 -4.34
N ALA A 159 -0.82 17.70 -5.55
CA ALA A 159 -2.03 18.26 -6.15
C ALA A 159 -3.15 17.21 -6.30
N ALA A 160 -2.82 15.98 -6.71
CA ALA A 160 -3.79 14.90 -6.84
C ALA A 160 -4.30 14.41 -5.47
N ALA A 161 -3.41 14.31 -4.49
CA ALA A 161 -3.67 13.90 -3.12
C ALA A 161 -4.67 14.85 -2.42
N ASP A 162 -4.49 16.16 -2.62
CA ASP A 162 -5.38 17.19 -2.10
C ASP A 162 -6.79 17.09 -2.68
N ILE A 163 -6.90 16.83 -3.99
CA ILE A 163 -8.20 16.69 -4.68
C ILE A 163 -8.99 15.51 -4.11
N VAL A 164 -8.33 14.39 -3.79
CA VAL A 164 -9.00 13.19 -3.25
C VAL A 164 -9.17 13.20 -1.73
N GLY A 165 -8.62 14.21 -1.05
CA GLY A 165 -8.73 14.37 0.40
C GLY A 165 -7.82 13.43 1.21
N VAL A 166 -6.72 12.96 0.63
CA VAL A 166 -5.71 12.13 1.30
C VAL A 166 -4.34 12.81 1.11
N PRO A 167 -4.05 13.90 1.83
CA PRO A 167 -2.89 14.75 1.56
C PRO A 167 -1.56 14.02 1.75
N LEU A 168 -0.58 14.39 0.92
CA LEU A 168 0.82 14.03 1.09
C LEU A 168 1.41 14.95 2.17
N LEU A 169 1.87 14.40 3.30
CA LEU A 169 2.46 15.20 4.38
C LEU A 169 3.92 15.54 4.12
N ASP A 170 4.65 14.60 3.53
CA ASP A 170 6.08 14.73 3.28
C ASP A 170 6.57 13.71 2.25
N HIS A 171 7.72 14.02 1.64
CA HIS A 171 8.46 13.12 0.77
C HIS A 171 9.93 13.11 1.17
N VAL A 172 10.37 11.99 1.75
CA VAL A 172 11.68 11.87 2.40
C VAL A 172 12.61 10.98 1.57
N VAL A 173 13.73 11.55 1.12
CA VAL A 173 14.84 10.77 0.57
C VAL A 173 15.68 10.23 1.73
N VAL A 174 15.91 8.91 1.76
CA VAL A 174 16.61 8.20 2.86
C VAL A 174 17.93 7.57 2.44
#